data_AF-A0A7K7VUA6-F1
#
_entry.id   AF-A0A7K7VUA6-F1
#
_cell.length_a   1.000
_cell.length_b   1.000
_cell.length_c   1.000
_cell.angle_alpha   90.00
_cell.angle_beta   90.00
_cell.angle_gamma   90.00
#
_symmetry.space_group_name_H-M   'P 1'
#
loop_
_entity.id
_entity.type
_entity.pdbx_description
1 polymer ?
#
loop_
_entity_poly.entity_id
_entity_poly.type
_entity_poly.pdbx_seq_one_letter_code
_entity_poly.pdbx_strand_id
1 'polypeptide(L)'
;NVICSLVFGHRFDYEDAEFREMLQIMNESFREFSTPWAQFHDMSGGLFDLLPGPHRRIERLLARMRSFIARRVQSNRATLDPNAPRDFIDCFLLQMDKDKDKAGSEFTELNLELTTLNLFFAGTETVSSTLRYGFLLLMKHPEVQGEAGGGDAGGRGD
;
A
#
# COMPACT_ATOMS: atom_id res chain seq x y z
N ASN A 1 -7.79 -4.73 -0.11
CA ASN A 1 -8.52 -5.61 -1.06
C ASN A 1 -8.79 -5.00 -2.44
N VAL A 2 -9.33 -3.78 -2.57
CA VAL A 2 -9.53 -3.16 -3.91
C VAL A 2 -8.21 -3.00 -4.68
N ILE A 3 -7.21 -2.36 -4.07
CA ILE A 3 -5.88 -2.23 -4.68
C ILE A 3 -5.19 -3.60 -4.86
N CYS A 4 -5.42 -4.54 -3.94
CA CYS A 4 -4.86 -5.90 -4.02
C CYS A 4 -5.32 -6.63 -5.29
N SER A 5 -6.59 -6.50 -5.68
CA SER A 5 -7.07 -7.14 -6.92
C SER A 5 -6.41 -6.59 -8.18
N LEU A 6 -6.01 -5.32 -8.16
CA LEU A 6 -5.30 -4.71 -9.29
C LEU A 6 -3.81 -5.07 -9.30
N VAL A 7 -3.18 -5.04 -8.12
CA VAL A 7 -1.74 -5.22 -7.98
C VAL A 7 -1.33 -6.70 -7.99
N PHE A 8 -2.14 -7.57 -7.39
CA PHE A 8 -1.85 -8.99 -7.18
C PHE A 8 -2.84 -9.95 -7.86
N GLY A 9 -3.84 -9.43 -8.58
CA GLY A 9 -4.79 -10.23 -9.35
C GLY A 9 -5.80 -11.01 -8.50
N HIS A 10 -5.81 -10.82 -7.18
CA HIS A 10 -6.75 -11.48 -6.28
C HIS A 10 -7.04 -10.64 -5.03
N ARG A 11 -8.06 -11.07 -4.29
CA ARG A 11 -8.42 -10.51 -2.99
C ARG A 11 -7.90 -11.47 -1.91
N PHE A 12 -7.39 -10.90 -0.82
CA PHE A 12 -6.98 -11.67 0.34
C PHE A 12 -8.18 -11.90 1.26
N ASP A 13 -8.19 -13.06 1.90
CA ASP A 13 -9.08 -13.33 3.03
C ASP A 13 -8.74 -12.36 4.17
N TYR A 14 -9.77 -11.92 4.92
CA TYR A 14 -9.57 -11.09 6.09
C TYR A 14 -8.80 -11.82 7.20
N GLU A 15 -8.87 -13.16 7.23
CA GLU A 15 -8.15 -14.01 8.18
C GLU A 15 -6.78 -14.46 7.68
N ASP A 16 -6.34 -14.05 6.48
CA ASP A 16 -5.01 -14.36 5.99
C ASP A 16 -3.94 -13.75 6.91
N ALA A 17 -3.07 -14.59 7.47
CA ALA A 17 -2.07 -14.17 8.45
C ALA A 17 -0.99 -13.28 7.83
N GLU A 18 -0.55 -13.57 6.60
CA GLU A 18 0.49 -12.80 5.93
C GLU A 18 -0.04 -11.42 5.52
N PHE A 19 -1.28 -11.37 5.04
CA PHE A 19 -1.95 -10.13 4.70
C PHE A 19 -2.21 -9.26 5.95
N ARG A 20 -2.64 -9.85 7.07
CA ARG A 20 -2.83 -9.13 8.33
C ARG A 20 -1.52 -8.57 8.88
N GLU A 21 -0.45 -9.37 8.86
CA GLU A 21 0.88 -8.91 9.27
C GLU A 21 1.32 -7.72 8.40
N MET A 22 1.11 -7.80 7.09
CA MET A 22 1.42 -6.72 6.17
C MET A 22 0.66 -5.44 6.50
N LEU A 23 -0.66 -5.51 6.71
CA LEU A 23 -1.48 -4.35 7.11
C LEU A 23 -1.02 -3.75 8.45
N GLN A 24 -0.59 -4.58 9.39
CA GLN A 24 -0.04 -4.09 10.66
C GLN A 24 1.27 -3.32 10.44
N ILE A 25 2.19 -3.86 9.64
CA ILE A 25 3.46 -3.20 9.31
C ILE A 25 3.20 -1.88 8.56
N MET A 26 2.21 -1.83 7.67
CA MET A 26 1.83 -0.60 6.97
C MET A 26 1.35 0.48 7.93
N ASN A 27 0.39 0.15 8.80
CA ASN A 27 -0.10 1.08 9.83
C ASN A 27 1.01 1.51 10.80
N GLU A 28 1.89 0.59 11.22
CA GLU A 28 3.07 0.96 12.02
C GLU A 28 3.98 1.93 11.27
N SER A 29 4.28 1.66 10.01
CA SER A 29 5.12 2.54 9.19
C SER A 29 4.52 3.93 9.06
N PHE A 30 3.21 4.01 8.78
CA PHE A 30 2.48 5.27 8.67
C PHE A 30 2.55 6.11 9.96
N ARG A 31 2.41 5.45 11.11
CA ARG A 31 2.57 6.10 12.42
C ARG A 31 3.99 6.57 12.67
N GLU A 32 5.00 5.76 12.35
CA GLU A 32 6.41 6.13 12.52
C GLU A 32 6.79 7.33 11.64
N PHE A 33 6.35 7.35 10.37
CA PHE A 33 6.52 8.50 9.46
C PHE A 33 5.87 9.77 9.99
N SER A 34 4.76 9.64 10.72
CA SER A 34 4.01 10.77 11.27
C SER A 34 4.64 11.35 12.56
N THR A 35 5.70 10.75 13.10
CA THR A 35 6.34 11.24 14.32
C THR A 35 7.12 12.54 14.09
N PRO A 36 7.19 13.44 15.09
CA PRO A 36 8.02 14.65 14.99
C PRO A 36 9.49 14.35 14.70
N TRP A 37 10.01 13.24 15.23
CA TRP A 37 11.37 12.80 14.97
C TRP A 37 11.59 12.43 13.49
N ALA A 38 10.67 11.68 12.88
CA ALA A 38 10.77 11.32 11.47
C ALA A 38 10.74 12.55 10.56
N GLN A 39 9.87 13.52 10.84
CA GLN A 39 9.82 14.79 10.10
C GLN A 39 11.11 15.60 10.25
N PHE A 40 11.65 15.68 11.48
CA PHE A 40 12.93 16.35 11.73
C PHE A 40 14.09 15.67 10.99
N HIS A 41 14.13 14.34 11.01
CA HIS A 41 15.14 13.57 10.29
C HIS A 41 15.10 13.86 8.78
N ASP A 42 13.92 13.82 8.17
CA ASP A 42 13.73 14.12 6.75
C ASP A 42 14.21 15.53 6.39
N MET A 43 13.90 16.52 7.22
CA MET A 43 14.35 17.91 7.05
C MET A 43 15.87 18.10 7.25
N SER A 44 16.54 17.20 7.98
CA SER A 44 17.96 17.35 8.33
C SER A 44 18.94 17.10 7.17
N GLY A 45 18.46 16.63 6.02
CA GLY A 45 19.27 16.45 4.82
C GLY A 45 20.37 15.39 4.97
N GLY A 46 20.13 14.34 5.76
CA GLY A 46 21.04 13.22 5.95
C GLY A 46 22.11 13.40 7.03
N LEU A 47 22.07 14.50 7.78
CA LEU A 47 23.05 14.79 8.84
C LEU A 47 23.10 13.71 9.94
N PHE A 48 21.99 12.99 10.13
CA PHE A 48 21.84 11.98 11.18
C PHE A 48 21.78 10.53 10.66
N ASP A 49 22.02 10.29 9.36
CA ASP A 49 21.89 8.96 8.74
C ASP A 49 22.83 7.92 9.36
N LEU A 50 24.00 8.35 9.86
CA LEU A 50 25.00 7.48 10.48
C LEU A 50 24.77 7.27 11.99
N LEU A 51 23.88 8.03 12.63
CA LEU A 51 23.63 7.90 14.06
C LEU A 51 22.62 6.78 14.35
N PRO A 52 22.73 6.07 15.48
CA PRO A 52 21.67 5.20 15.94
C PRO A 52 20.44 6.04 16.30
N GLY A 53 19.27 5.69 15.78
CA GLY A 53 18.05 6.42 16.08
C GLY A 53 16.77 5.77 15.58
N PRO A 54 15.60 6.35 15.91
CA PRO A 54 14.29 5.84 15.50
C PRO A 54 14.12 5.67 13.98
N HIS A 55 14.86 6.42 13.15
CA HIS A 55 14.83 6.29 11.68
C HIS A 55 15.22 4.88 11.20
N ARG A 56 16.07 4.15 11.93
CA ARG A 56 16.42 2.74 11.65
C ARG A 56 15.23 1.79 11.79
N ARG A 57 14.17 2.20 12.50
CA ARG A 57 12.93 1.43 12.57
C ARG A 57 12.17 1.50 11.25
N ILE A 58 12.07 2.69 10.66
CA ILE A 58 11.42 2.91 9.36
C ILE A 58 12.11 2.07 8.27
N GLU A 59 13.44 2.10 8.21
CA GLU A 59 14.20 1.26 7.26
C GLU A 59 13.85 -0.23 7.39
N ARG A 60 13.77 -0.74 8.62
CA ARG A 60 13.41 -2.15 8.88
C ARG A 60 11.96 -2.47 8.49
N LEU A 61 11.02 -1.56 8.75
CA LEU A 61 9.62 -1.75 8.37
C LEU A 61 9.47 -1.74 6.83
N LEU A 62 10.08 -0.78 6.15
CA LEU A 62 10.13 -0.73 4.68
C LEU A 62 10.76 -1.98 4.08
N ALA A 63 11.88 -2.46 4.64
CA ALA A 63 12.53 -3.69 4.20
C ALA A 63 11.64 -4.92 4.35
N ARG A 64 10.90 -5.04 5.47
CA ARG A 64 9.92 -6.12 5.67
C ARG A 64 8.80 -6.05 4.63
N MET A 65 8.24 -4.86 4.37
CA MET A 65 7.19 -4.72 3.35
C MET A 65 7.70 -5.06 1.96
N ARG A 66 8.89 -4.57 1.60
CA ARG A 66 9.54 -4.89 0.32
C ARG A 66 9.77 -6.40 0.18
N SER A 67 10.18 -7.10 1.24
CA SER A 67 10.42 -8.55 1.20
C SER A 67 9.18 -9.36 0.81
N PHE A 68 7.99 -8.91 1.25
CA PHE A 68 6.73 -9.54 0.87
C PHE A 68 6.43 -9.32 -0.61
N ILE A 69 6.63 -8.09 -1.09
CA ILE A 69 6.46 -7.78 -2.51
C ILE A 69 7.42 -8.61 -3.36
N ALA A 70 8.68 -8.74 -2.95
CA ALA A 70 9.66 -9.56 -3.64
C ALA A 70 9.22 -11.03 -3.74
N ARG A 71 8.70 -11.63 -2.66
CA ARG A 71 8.12 -12.99 -2.69
C ARG A 71 6.96 -13.08 -3.68
N ARG A 72 6.11 -12.06 -3.74
CA ARG A 72 5.00 -12.03 -4.68
C ARG A 72 5.46 -11.90 -6.13
N VAL A 73 6.44 -11.04 -6.41
CA VAL A 73 7.09 -10.91 -7.73
C VAL A 73 7.65 -12.25 -8.17
N GLN A 74 8.33 -12.98 -7.29
CA GLN A 74 8.86 -14.32 -7.59
C GLN A 74 7.75 -15.32 -7.92
N SER A 75 6.66 -15.33 -7.16
CA SER A 75 5.48 -16.17 -7.44
C SER A 75 4.84 -15.85 -8.79
N ASN A 76 4.73 -14.57 -9.13
CA ASN A 76 4.20 -14.12 -10.42
C ASN A 76 5.11 -14.56 -11.57
N ARG A 77 6.43 -14.35 -11.47
CA ARG A 77 7.43 -14.81 -12.47
C ARG A 77 7.32 -16.32 -12.73
N ALA A 78 7.18 -17.12 -11.68
CA ALA A 78 7.12 -18.59 -11.80
C ALA A 78 5.90 -19.10 -12.60
N THR A 79 4.87 -18.27 -12.74
CA THR A 79 3.58 -18.64 -13.34
C THR A 79 3.13 -17.64 -14.41
N LEU A 80 4.07 -16.86 -14.95
CA LEU A 80 3.80 -15.80 -15.92
C LEU A 80 3.39 -16.39 -17.27
N ASP A 81 2.23 -15.98 -17.78
CA ASP A 81 1.81 -16.23 -19.16
C ASP A 81 1.86 -14.92 -19.96
N PRO A 82 2.76 -14.79 -20.96
CA PRO A 82 2.86 -13.60 -21.79
C PRO A 82 1.58 -13.23 -22.56
N ASN A 83 0.67 -14.19 -22.78
CA ASN A 83 -0.57 -13.97 -23.52
C ASN A 83 -1.74 -13.58 -22.61
N ALA A 84 -1.60 -13.73 -21.29
CA ALA A 84 -2.66 -13.53 -20.32
C ALA A 84 -2.12 -12.90 -19.02
N PRO A 85 -1.66 -11.64 -19.04
CA PRO A 85 -1.20 -10.96 -17.83
C PRO A 85 -2.34 -10.82 -16.82
N ARG A 86 -2.09 -11.22 -15.57
CA ARG A 86 -3.13 -11.33 -14.53
C ARG A 86 -3.29 -10.05 -13.71
N ASP A 87 -2.21 -9.30 -13.55
CA ASP A 87 -2.14 -8.16 -12.63
C ASP A 87 -1.03 -7.17 -13.02
N PHE A 88 -0.88 -6.11 -12.22
CA PHE A 88 0.17 -5.11 -12.39
C PHE A 88 1.58 -5.72 -12.47
N ILE A 89 1.88 -6.71 -11.62
CA ILE A 89 3.20 -7.33 -11.56
C ILE A 89 3.50 -8.05 -12.88
N ASP A 90 2.57 -8.83 -13.40
CA ASP A 90 2.73 -9.50 -14.70
C ASP A 90 2.94 -8.49 -15.84
N CYS A 91 2.12 -7.43 -15.88
CA CYS A 91 2.27 -6.38 -16.89
C CYS A 91 3.67 -5.73 -16.84
N PHE A 92 4.18 -5.45 -15.64
CA PHE A 92 5.50 -4.87 -15.46
C PHE A 92 6.59 -5.85 -15.87
N LEU A 93 6.48 -7.14 -15.50
CA LEU A 93 7.43 -8.20 -15.89
C LEU A 93 7.51 -8.36 -17.40
N LEU A 94 6.38 -8.32 -18.11
CA LEU A 94 6.37 -8.37 -19.58
C LEU A 94 6.99 -7.12 -20.21
N GLN A 95 6.83 -5.96 -19.58
CA GLN A 95 7.49 -4.74 -20.04
C GLN A 95 9.01 -4.78 -19.78
N MET A 96 9.44 -5.35 -18.66
CA MET A 96 10.87 -5.61 -18.38
C MET A 96 11.51 -6.49 -19.47
N ASP A 97 10.84 -7.57 -19.89
CA ASP A 97 11.38 -8.47 -20.92
C ASP A 97 11.47 -7.79 -22.30
N LYS A 98 10.51 -6.93 -22.64
CA LYS A 98 10.54 -6.11 -23.87
C LYS A 98 11.68 -5.09 -23.87
N ASP A 99 12.09 -4.61 -22.70
CA ASP A 99 13.07 -3.55 -22.55
C ASP A 99 14.46 -4.06 -22.13
N LYS A 100 14.69 -5.38 -22.11
CA LYS A 100 15.93 -6.00 -21.63
C LYS A 100 17.21 -5.50 -22.32
N ASP A 101 17.11 -5.12 -23.59
CA ASP A 101 18.24 -4.64 -24.41
C ASP A 101 18.31 -3.11 -24.47
N LYS A 102 17.39 -2.39 -23.82
CA LYS A 102 17.37 -0.92 -23.80
C LYS A 102 18.23 -0.40 -22.66
N ALA A 103 19.34 0.23 -23.01
CA ALA A 103 20.18 0.94 -22.05
C ALA A 103 19.37 2.03 -21.32
N GLY A 104 19.48 2.09 -19.99
CA GLY A 104 18.79 3.07 -19.17
C GLY A 104 17.28 2.81 -18.96
N SER A 105 16.81 1.58 -19.15
CA SER A 105 15.42 1.23 -18.85
C SER A 105 15.10 1.35 -17.36
N GLU A 106 13.97 2.00 -17.04
CA GLU A 106 13.42 2.07 -15.69
C GLU A 106 12.66 0.80 -15.28
N PHE A 107 12.47 -0.15 -16.21
CA PHE A 107 11.85 -1.44 -15.93
C PHE A 107 12.89 -2.38 -15.30
N THR A 108 13.24 -2.07 -14.05
CA THR A 108 14.15 -2.86 -13.20
C THR A 108 13.37 -3.62 -12.14
N GLU A 109 13.96 -4.69 -11.60
CA GLU A 109 13.34 -5.45 -10.51
C GLU A 109 13.15 -4.60 -9.24
N LEU A 110 14.11 -3.72 -8.95
CA LEU A 110 13.98 -2.77 -7.84
C LEU A 110 12.78 -1.84 -8.04
N ASN A 111 12.62 -1.26 -9.24
CA ASN A 111 11.50 -0.38 -9.53
C ASN A 111 10.17 -1.14 -9.54
N LEU A 112 10.14 -2.40 -9.97
CA LEU A 112 8.95 -3.24 -9.84
C LEU A 112 8.53 -3.39 -8.38
N GLU A 113 9.45 -3.80 -7.51
CA GLU A 113 9.16 -4.00 -6.09
C GLU A 113 8.73 -2.69 -5.40
N LEU A 114 9.45 -1.60 -5.62
CA LEU A 114 9.15 -0.30 -5.00
C LEU A 114 7.85 0.30 -5.52
N THR A 115 7.57 0.20 -6.82
CA THR A 115 6.33 0.72 -7.41
C THR A 115 5.13 -0.07 -6.91
N THR A 116 5.23 -1.39 -6.87
CA THR A 116 4.18 -2.28 -6.35
C THR A 116 3.91 -1.97 -4.87
N LEU A 117 4.96 -1.79 -4.06
CA LEU A 117 4.84 -1.38 -2.67
C LEU A 117 4.15 -0.01 -2.54
N ASN A 118 4.56 0.97 -3.34
CA ASN A 118 4.01 2.32 -3.31
C ASN A 118 2.49 2.30 -3.61
N LEU A 119 2.08 1.66 -4.70
CA LEU A 119 0.67 1.52 -5.07
C LEU A 119 -0.14 0.87 -3.94
N PHE A 120 0.38 -0.23 -3.39
CA PHE A 120 -0.31 -0.97 -2.34
C PHE A 120 -0.42 -0.19 -1.02
N PHE A 121 0.68 0.43 -0.58
CA PHE A 121 0.73 1.22 0.65
C PHE A 121 -0.17 2.47 0.56
N ALA A 122 0.03 3.28 -0.49
CA ALA A 122 -0.72 4.51 -0.69
C ALA A 122 -2.23 4.24 -0.83
N GLY A 123 -2.62 3.19 -1.57
CA GLY A 123 -4.02 2.83 -1.77
C GLY A 123 -4.70 2.20 -0.55
N THR A 124 -3.94 1.69 0.43
CA THR A 124 -4.50 0.99 1.59
C THR A 124 -4.57 1.89 2.81
N GLU A 125 -3.45 2.49 3.23
CA GLU A 125 -3.39 3.21 4.49
C GLU A 125 -4.16 4.52 4.48
N THR A 126 -4.13 5.26 3.37
CA THR A 126 -4.82 6.57 3.26
C THR A 126 -6.34 6.40 3.35
N VAL A 127 -6.91 5.48 2.58
CA VAL A 127 -8.36 5.22 2.59
C VAL A 127 -8.79 4.60 3.92
N SER A 128 -8.02 3.65 4.46
CA SER A 128 -8.30 3.05 5.78
C SER A 128 -8.32 4.11 6.88
N SER A 129 -7.32 5.00 6.91
CA SER A 129 -7.23 6.09 7.89
C SER A 129 -8.38 7.07 7.74
N THR A 130 -8.69 7.51 6.52
CA THR A 130 -9.81 8.42 6.26
C THR A 130 -11.14 7.83 6.70
N LEU A 131 -11.40 6.55 6.40
CA LEU A 131 -12.62 5.87 6.84
C LEU A 131 -12.69 5.75 8.36
N ARG A 132 -11.58 5.37 9.02
CA ARG A 132 -11.52 5.30 10.50
C ARG A 132 -11.85 6.63 11.14
N TYR A 133 -11.27 7.73 10.64
CA TYR A 133 -11.57 9.07 11.13
C TYR A 133 -13.00 9.52 10.75
N GLY A 134 -13.47 9.20 9.55
CA GLY A 134 -14.83 9.48 9.11
C GLY A 134 -15.87 8.86 10.04
N PHE A 135 -15.73 7.58 10.39
CA PHE A 135 -16.61 6.92 11.36
C PHE A 135 -16.50 7.54 12.76
N LEU A 136 -15.29 7.88 13.22
CA LEU A 136 -15.10 8.57 14.49
C LEU A 136 -15.84 9.91 14.53
N LEU A 137 -15.78 10.68 13.45
CA LEU A 137 -16.47 11.96 13.33
C LEU A 137 -18.00 11.77 13.31
N LEU A 138 -18.51 10.78 12.58
CA LEU A 138 -19.95 10.47 12.56
C LEU A 138 -20.47 10.08 13.95
N MET A 139 -19.74 9.26 14.71
CA MET A 139 -20.11 8.92 16.09
C MET A 139 -20.08 10.13 17.03
N LYS A 140 -19.19 11.10 16.77
CA LYS A 140 -19.09 12.33 17.55
C LYS A 140 -20.18 13.36 17.20
N HIS A 141 -20.72 13.27 16.00
CA HIS A 141 -21.73 14.19 15.43
C HIS A 141 -22.97 13.41 14.93
N PRO A 142 -23.78 12.82 15.84
CA PRO A 142 -24.94 12.01 15.47
C PRO A 142 -25.98 12.76 14.61
N GLU A 143 -26.05 14.09 14.73
CA GLU A 143 -26.88 14.96 13.90
C GLU A 143 -26.56 14.83 12.40
N VAL A 144 -25.27 14.78 12.04
CA VAL A 144 -24.81 14.60 10.65
C VAL A 144 -25.06 13.16 10.19
N GLN A 145 -24.91 12.18 11.10
CA GLN A 145 -25.18 10.77 10.79
C GLN A 145 -26.67 10.52 10.50
N GLY A 146 -27.57 11.17 11.26
CA GLY A 146 -29.02 11.09 11.07
C GLY A 146 -29.48 11.66 9.74
N GLU A 147 -28.90 12.78 9.29
CA GLU A 147 -29.19 13.37 7.98
C GLU A 147 -28.69 12.50 6.83
N ALA A 148 -27.49 11.92 6.95
CA ALA A 148 -26.95 10.99 5.95
C ALA A 148 -27.77 9.68 5.84
N GLY A 149 -28.37 9.22 6.94
CA GLY A 149 -29.27 8.06 6.96
C GLY A 149 -30.71 8.36 6.52
N GLY A 150 -31.13 9.62 6.55
CA GLY A 150 -32.48 10.07 6.19
C GLY A 150 -32.73 10.23 4.68
N GLY A 151 -31.68 10.16 3.86
CA GLY A 151 -31.76 10.32 2.40
C GLY A 151 -32.46 9.19 1.63
N ASP A 152 -32.80 8.07 2.29
CA ASP A 152 -33.42 6.89 1.66
C ASP A 152 -34.89 6.66 2.09
N ALA A 153 -35.52 7.64 2.76
CA ALA A 153 -36.89 7.54 3.26
C ALA A 153 -37.89 8.50 2.57
N GLY A 154 -37.63 8.91 1.33
CA GLY A 154 -38.45 9.89 0.60
C GLY A 154 -38.96 9.38 -0.76
N GLY A 155 -39.70 8.27 -0.80
CA GLY A 155 -40.26 7.78 -2.07
C GLY A 155 -41.12 6.53 -1.97
N ARG A 156 -42.24 6.57 -1.22
CA ARG A 156 -43.36 5.62 -1.40
C ARG A 156 -44.65 6.10 -0.70
N GLY A 157 -45.68 6.39 -1.51
CA GLY A 157 -47.12 6.50 -1.16
C GLY A 157 -47.51 7.74 -0.35
N ASP A 158 -48.53 8.53 -0.67
CA ASP A 158 -49.66 8.43 -1.62
C ASP A 158 -49.98 9.83 -2.20
#